data_AF-A0A8S1BRT7-F1
#
_entry.id   AF-A0A8S1BRT7-F1
#
_cell.length_a   1.000
_cell.length_b   1.000
_cell.length_c   1.000
_cell.angle_alpha   90.00
_cell.angle_beta   90.00
_cell.angle_gamma   90.00
#
_symmetry.space_group_name_H-M   'P 1'
#
loop_
_entity.id
_entity.type
_entity.pdbx_description
1 polymer ?
#
loop_
_entity_poly.entity_id
_entity_poly.type
_entity_poly.pdbx_seq_one_letter_code
_entity_poly.pdbx_strand_id
1 'polypeptide(L)'
;MECLVRWTVFSMVVLLRYTSANPITNTTTLPLKGGTLHCSNVRPMLSTEKGFGSETIPRDPVPANGLKVCIPSNDDGLNVSCCTTNMETMLATKARQDFDQKLQATLNNHLASILKGKSKKFNEFFSEMLTKSRKEFDEMFKRTYGQIYENNKDVFYELFEALSLYFEKGKIRLDKSLDNFFNNLYQKMFLVLNSQYRFDDKYMACVSNQMNGLQPFGDSPIKLSLQVKRSFIATRAFGQALNIAEEVVTSMLNVPPPTVCSHALTKMSGCNVCQGRVNLKACPGLCGNVMKGCLAYHSELDTEWNSFVDAFGKITERLLGPFSIEAVVEPINIKISEAVMNFQETSAQVSEKVFGSCGKPRLGARSAQEINYETISFGSRSKARNQPKINQTPLEKLINETNAVVSKTVCPHFPCCWEFQFVILNQLLILRWN
;
A
#
# COMPACT_ATOMS: atom_id res chain seq x y z
N MET A 1 -12.69 17.49 23.47
CA MET A 1 -12.89 17.36 24.93
C MET A 1 -13.27 15.95 25.38
N GLU A 2 -13.72 15.05 24.49
CA GLU A 2 -14.07 13.66 24.87
C GLU A 2 -12.87 12.73 25.15
N CYS A 3 -11.66 13.03 24.65
CA CYS A 3 -10.46 12.23 24.95
C CYS A 3 -9.91 12.44 26.38
N LEU A 4 -10.05 13.63 26.96
CA LEU A 4 -9.57 13.92 28.32
C LEU A 4 -10.44 13.23 29.37
N VAL A 5 -11.76 13.16 29.15
CA VAL A 5 -12.70 12.48 30.06
C VAL A 5 -12.51 10.95 30.04
N ARG A 6 -12.15 10.37 28.90
CA ARG A 6 -11.83 8.93 28.81
C ARG A 6 -10.53 8.57 29.54
N TRP A 7 -9.55 9.46 29.56
CA TRP A 7 -8.27 9.24 30.27
C TRP A 7 -8.41 9.33 31.79
N THR A 8 -9.23 10.25 32.30
CA THR A 8 -9.47 10.39 33.75
C THR A 8 -10.29 9.23 34.31
N VAL A 9 -11.28 8.72 33.55
CA VAL A 9 -12.07 7.55 33.97
C VAL A 9 -11.23 6.27 33.95
N PHE A 10 -10.34 6.10 32.96
CA PHE A 10 -9.44 4.94 32.91
C PHE A 10 -8.40 4.95 34.04
N SER A 11 -7.84 6.12 34.38
CA SER A 11 -6.93 6.27 35.53
C SER A 11 -7.62 6.03 36.88
N MET A 12 -8.87 6.49 37.05
CA MET A 12 -9.61 6.23 38.29
C MET A 12 -10.01 4.76 38.47
N VAL A 13 -10.36 4.04 37.40
CA VAL A 13 -10.70 2.61 37.47
C VAL A 13 -9.45 1.76 37.77
N VAL A 14 -8.26 2.16 37.30
CA VAL A 14 -6.99 1.49 37.62
C VAL A 14 -6.56 1.76 39.06
N LEU A 15 -6.75 2.99 39.57
CA LEU A 15 -6.43 3.34 40.96
C LEU A 15 -7.43 2.73 41.98
N LEU A 16 -8.70 2.59 41.63
CA LEU A 16 -9.70 1.92 42.47
C LEU A 16 -9.52 0.39 42.51
N ARG A 17 -8.97 -0.23 41.45
CA ARG A 17 -8.59 -1.66 41.48
C ARG A 17 -7.27 -1.94 42.20
N TYR A 18 -6.41 -0.94 42.37
CA TYR A 18 -5.15 -1.09 43.12
C TYR A 18 -5.33 -0.97 44.64
N THR A 19 -6.44 -0.39 45.10
CA THR A 19 -6.71 -0.17 46.53
C THR A 19 -7.61 -1.24 47.19
N SER A 20 -8.10 -2.23 46.43
CA SER A 20 -8.93 -3.32 46.97
C SER A 20 -8.33 -4.73 46.79
N ALA A 21 -7.03 -4.86 46.52
CA ALA A 21 -6.37 -6.15 46.57
C ALA A 21 -6.00 -6.49 48.03
N ASN A 22 -6.88 -7.25 48.67
CA ASN A 22 -6.61 -7.94 49.94
C ASN A 22 -5.27 -8.72 49.88
N PRO A 23 -4.57 -8.86 51.02
CA PRO A 23 -3.26 -9.48 51.06
C PRO A 23 -3.35 -10.94 50.60
N ILE A 24 -2.62 -11.28 49.54
CA ILE A 24 -2.37 -12.67 49.17
C ILE A 24 -1.46 -13.25 50.26
N THR A 25 -2.08 -13.80 51.29
CA THR A 25 -1.46 -14.76 52.20
C THR A 25 -1.10 -16.03 51.42
N ASN A 26 0.10 -16.52 51.66
CA ASN A 26 0.65 -17.80 51.20
C ASN A 26 0.93 -17.94 49.69
N THR A 27 1.97 -17.25 49.24
CA THR A 27 2.99 -17.96 48.45
C THR A 27 4.22 -18.09 49.33
N THR A 28 4.59 -19.33 49.62
CA THR A 28 5.86 -19.71 50.25
C THR A 28 7.00 -18.96 49.58
N THR A 29 7.47 -17.92 50.24
CA THR A 29 8.84 -17.43 50.11
C THR A 29 9.74 -18.58 50.55
N LEU A 30 10.16 -19.39 49.59
CA LEU A 30 11.29 -20.28 49.80
C LEU A 30 12.48 -19.37 50.13
N PRO A 31 13.08 -19.49 51.34
CA PRO A 31 14.24 -18.70 51.68
C PRO A 31 15.37 -19.10 50.73
N LEU A 32 16.13 -18.11 50.27
CA LEU A 32 17.46 -18.29 49.71
C LEU A 32 18.33 -18.97 50.78
N LYS A 33 18.31 -20.29 50.78
CA LYS A 33 19.25 -21.17 51.47
C LYS A 33 20.12 -21.76 50.36
N GLY A 34 21.44 -21.55 50.46
CA GLY A 34 22.46 -21.98 49.50
C GLY A 34 22.13 -23.33 48.85
N GLY A 35 21.52 -23.27 47.68
CA GLY A 35 20.96 -24.41 46.99
C GLY A 35 21.97 -24.90 45.98
N THR A 36 22.48 -26.10 46.20
CA THR A 36 23.25 -26.86 45.20
C THR A 36 22.54 -26.81 43.85
N LEU A 37 23.23 -26.35 42.81
CA LEU A 37 22.73 -26.33 41.44
C LEU A 37 22.37 -27.77 41.02
N HIS A 38 21.12 -28.05 40.65
CA HIS A 38 20.68 -29.38 40.22
C HIS A 38 20.31 -29.38 38.72
N CYS A 39 21.18 -29.96 37.89
CA CYS A 39 20.99 -30.00 36.43
C CYS A 39 19.92 -30.99 35.97
N SER A 40 19.46 -31.89 36.85
CA SER A 40 18.35 -32.80 36.60
C SER A 40 17.04 -32.07 36.28
N ASN A 41 16.83 -30.89 36.86
CA ASN A 41 15.60 -30.10 36.70
C ASN A 41 15.48 -29.50 35.30
N VAL A 42 16.60 -29.13 34.68
CA VAL A 42 16.63 -28.46 33.36
C VAL A 42 16.75 -29.44 32.19
N ARG A 43 17.09 -30.71 32.46
CA ARG A 43 17.20 -31.77 31.48
C ARG A 43 16.01 -31.91 30.53
N PRO A 44 14.73 -31.95 30.99
CA PRO A 44 13.59 -32.06 30.09
C PRO A 44 13.41 -30.82 29.19
N MET A 45 13.73 -29.63 29.67
CA MET A 45 13.64 -28.39 28.89
C MET A 45 14.73 -28.33 27.81
N LEU A 46 15.96 -28.75 28.15
CA LEU A 46 17.06 -28.87 27.20
C LEU A 46 16.77 -29.92 26.13
N SER A 47 16.22 -31.07 26.49
CA SER A 47 15.91 -32.12 25.51
C SER A 47 14.73 -31.77 24.62
N THR A 48 13.60 -31.34 25.20
CA THR A 48 12.34 -31.22 24.46
C THR A 48 12.19 -29.88 23.75
N GLU A 49 12.55 -28.77 24.41
CA GLU A 49 12.36 -27.43 23.85
C GLU A 49 13.57 -26.98 23.04
N LYS A 50 14.78 -27.25 23.56
CA LYS A 50 16.03 -26.83 22.92
C LYS A 50 16.59 -27.86 21.95
N GLY A 51 16.18 -29.13 22.04
CA GLY A 51 16.51 -30.17 21.06
C GLY A 51 17.86 -30.84 21.30
N PHE A 52 18.38 -30.81 22.53
CA PHE A 52 19.65 -31.45 22.87
C PHE A 52 19.47 -32.96 23.07
N GLY A 53 20.43 -33.75 22.55
CA GLY A 53 20.49 -35.18 22.82
C GLY A 53 20.72 -35.44 24.32
N SER A 54 20.03 -36.45 24.87
CA SER A 54 20.09 -36.77 26.30
C SER A 54 21.49 -37.11 26.82
N GLU A 55 22.42 -37.46 25.93
CA GLU A 55 23.84 -37.74 26.17
C GLU A 55 24.71 -36.47 26.29
N THR A 56 24.29 -35.37 25.66
CA THR A 56 25.04 -34.10 25.64
C THR A 56 24.79 -33.23 26.86
N ILE A 57 23.79 -33.58 27.68
CA ILE A 57 23.36 -32.83 28.86
C ILE A 57 24.09 -33.36 30.11
N PRO A 58 24.90 -32.54 30.80
CA PRO A 58 25.55 -32.93 32.05
C PRO A 58 24.54 -33.36 33.12
N ARG A 59 24.86 -34.44 33.86
CA ARG A 59 24.04 -34.90 35.00
C ARG A 59 24.25 -34.01 36.22
N ASP A 60 25.50 -33.60 36.43
CA ASP A 60 25.94 -32.75 37.54
C ASP A 60 26.46 -31.40 37.01
N PRO A 61 26.50 -30.36 37.86
CA PRO A 61 27.05 -29.06 37.50
C PRO A 61 28.49 -29.14 37.00
N VAL A 62 28.77 -28.54 35.84
CA VAL A 62 30.11 -28.45 35.27
C VAL A 62 30.72 -27.06 35.54
N PRO A 63 32.06 -26.95 35.64
CA PRO A 63 32.72 -25.65 35.75
C PRO A 63 32.37 -24.74 34.57
N ALA A 64 32.02 -23.49 34.85
CA ALA A 64 31.67 -22.47 33.86
C ALA A 64 32.88 -21.85 33.14
N ASN A 65 34.06 -22.48 33.25
CA ASN A 65 35.34 -22.01 32.70
C ASN A 65 35.34 -22.13 31.17
N GLY A 66 34.66 -21.22 30.48
CA GLY A 66 34.51 -21.22 29.02
C GLY A 66 33.19 -20.67 28.50
N LEU A 67 32.23 -20.36 29.38
CA LEU A 67 30.99 -19.69 29.01
C LEU A 67 31.24 -18.19 28.81
N LYS A 68 30.82 -17.65 27.65
CA LYS A 68 31.01 -16.24 27.30
C LYS A 68 29.78 -15.39 27.57
N VAL A 69 28.59 -15.99 27.58
CA VAL A 69 27.30 -15.29 27.62
C VAL A 69 26.53 -15.61 28.90
N CYS A 70 26.46 -16.90 29.25
CA CYS A 70 25.74 -17.40 30.42
C CYS A 70 26.65 -17.47 31.65
N ILE A 71 27.26 -16.35 32.02
CA ILE A 71 28.11 -16.28 33.21
C ILE A 71 27.22 -16.40 34.46
N PRO A 72 27.41 -17.44 35.30
CA PRO A 72 26.65 -17.56 36.54
C PRO A 72 27.02 -16.42 37.49
N SER A 73 26.00 -15.71 37.99
CA SER A 73 26.13 -14.64 38.99
C SER A 73 25.65 -15.20 40.33
N ASN A 74 26.35 -16.24 40.80
CA ASN A 74 26.05 -16.82 42.11
C ASN A 74 26.85 -16.04 43.16
N ASP A 75 26.17 -15.47 44.16
CA ASP A 75 26.80 -14.80 45.32
C ASP A 75 27.66 -15.75 46.17
N ASP A 76 27.56 -17.07 45.94
CA ASP A 76 28.27 -18.13 46.68
C ASP A 76 29.68 -18.45 46.12
N GLY A 77 30.17 -17.72 45.11
CA GLY A 77 31.52 -17.88 44.56
C GLY A 77 31.77 -19.16 43.74
N LEU A 78 30.75 -20.00 43.54
CA LEU A 78 30.85 -21.24 42.76
C LEU A 78 30.48 -21.00 41.29
N ASN A 79 31.49 -20.94 40.41
CA ASN A 79 31.36 -20.80 38.96
C ASN A 79 30.94 -22.12 38.30
N VAL A 80 29.73 -22.61 38.59
CA VAL A 80 29.19 -23.85 38.02
C VAL A 80 27.92 -23.60 37.19
N SER A 81 27.72 -24.40 36.14
CA SER A 81 26.63 -24.28 35.17
C SER A 81 26.16 -25.66 34.71
N CYS A 82 24.91 -25.75 34.24
CA CYS A 82 24.36 -26.94 33.60
C CYS A 82 24.57 -26.98 32.08
N CYS A 83 25.31 -26.02 31.52
CA CYS A 83 25.64 -25.93 30.11
C CYS A 83 27.15 -26.01 29.89
N THR A 84 27.55 -26.77 28.87
CA THR A 84 28.92 -26.74 28.32
C THR A 84 29.07 -25.61 27.31
N THR A 85 30.30 -25.29 26.90
CA THR A 85 30.57 -24.31 25.83
C THR A 85 29.83 -24.66 24.52
N ASN A 86 29.77 -25.94 24.16
CA ASN A 86 29.05 -26.39 22.96
C ASN A 86 27.51 -26.23 23.10
N MET A 87 26.98 -26.41 24.31
CA MET A 87 25.56 -26.14 24.56
C MET A 87 25.27 -24.64 24.49
N GLU A 88 26.16 -23.77 24.97
CA GLU A 88 26.02 -22.31 24.87
C GLU A 88 26.00 -21.84 23.40
N THR A 89 26.91 -22.34 22.56
CA THR A 89 26.93 -22.00 21.12
C THR A 89 25.66 -22.48 20.40
N MET A 90 25.20 -23.69 20.70
CA MET A 90 23.94 -24.22 20.15
C MET A 90 22.71 -23.42 20.61
N LEU A 91 22.67 -23.02 21.89
CA LEU A 91 21.63 -22.14 22.41
C LEU A 91 21.63 -20.79 21.71
N ALA A 92 22.80 -20.23 21.41
CA ALA A 92 22.92 -18.97 20.69
C ALA A 92 22.43 -19.08 19.24
N THR A 93 22.78 -20.16 18.54
CA THR A 93 22.28 -20.44 17.20
C THR A 93 20.76 -20.59 17.20
N LYS A 94 20.19 -21.32 18.17
CA LYS A 94 18.74 -21.49 18.27
C LYS A 94 18.02 -20.17 18.60
N ALA A 95 18.55 -19.39 19.54
CA ALA A 95 17.98 -18.08 19.86
C ALA A 95 17.99 -17.12 18.66
N ARG A 96 19.04 -17.20 17.83
CA ARG A 96 19.15 -16.46 16.56
C ARG A 96 18.11 -16.94 15.55
N GLN A 97 17.99 -18.24 15.34
CA GLN A 97 17.00 -18.85 14.44
C GLN A 97 15.57 -18.50 14.84
N ASP A 98 15.24 -18.59 16.13
CA ASP A 98 13.90 -18.25 16.65
C ASP A 98 13.58 -16.77 16.41
N PHE A 99 14.57 -15.87 16.54
CA PHE A 99 14.42 -14.45 16.21
C PHE A 99 14.19 -14.25 14.71
N ASP A 100 15.03 -14.84 13.86
CA ASP A 100 14.93 -14.67 12.41
C ASP A 100 13.62 -15.24 11.85
N GLN A 101 13.16 -16.38 12.37
CA GLN A 101 11.86 -16.97 12.00
C GLN A 101 10.69 -16.06 12.37
N LYS A 102 10.71 -15.44 13.55
CA LYS A 102 9.68 -14.49 13.97
C LYS A 102 9.71 -13.22 13.12
N LEU A 103 10.90 -12.69 12.85
CA LEU A 103 11.08 -11.53 12.00
C LEU A 103 10.55 -11.79 10.58
N GLN A 104 10.87 -12.95 10.00
CA GLN A 104 10.36 -13.39 8.71
C GLN A 104 8.84 -13.56 8.69
N ALA A 105 8.27 -14.15 9.74
CA ALA A 105 6.84 -14.33 9.86
C ALA A 105 6.10 -12.98 9.91
N THR A 106 6.64 -11.98 10.61
CA THR A 106 6.00 -10.67 10.71
C THR A 106 6.19 -9.80 9.47
N LEU A 107 7.42 -9.68 8.96
CA LEU A 107 7.70 -8.79 7.83
C LEU A 107 7.20 -9.37 6.52
N ASN A 108 7.59 -10.60 6.17
CA ASN A 108 7.29 -11.17 4.85
C ASN A 108 5.93 -11.85 4.81
N ASN A 109 5.69 -12.80 5.72
CA ASN A 109 4.49 -13.64 5.63
C ASN A 109 3.20 -12.87 5.98
N HIS A 110 3.32 -11.80 6.78
CA HIS A 110 2.19 -10.95 7.16
C HIS A 110 2.23 -9.60 6.44
N LEU A 111 3.17 -8.70 6.75
CA LEU A 111 3.10 -7.32 6.28
C LEU A 111 3.28 -7.17 4.76
N ALA A 112 4.37 -7.71 4.20
CA ALA A 112 4.63 -7.68 2.76
C ALA A 112 3.51 -8.38 1.98
N SER A 113 3.07 -9.56 2.45
CA SER A 113 1.95 -10.30 1.85
C SER A 113 0.65 -9.48 1.79
N ILE A 114 0.30 -8.76 2.86
CA ILE A 114 -0.90 -7.89 2.87
C ILE A 114 -0.72 -6.72 1.90
N LEU A 115 0.44 -6.03 1.92
CA LEU A 115 0.72 -4.91 1.02
C LEU A 115 0.67 -5.33 -0.45
N LYS A 116 1.29 -6.46 -0.78
CA LYS A 116 1.23 -7.09 -2.10
C LYS A 116 -0.21 -7.40 -2.53
N GLY A 117 -0.99 -8.00 -1.63
CA GLY A 117 -2.39 -8.32 -1.86
C GLY A 117 -3.23 -7.06 -2.12
N LYS A 118 -3.00 -5.98 -1.38
CA LYS A 118 -3.69 -4.69 -1.58
C LYS A 118 -3.27 -4.01 -2.89
N SER A 119 -1.98 -4.00 -3.20
CA SER A 119 -1.47 -3.48 -4.48
C SER A 119 -2.07 -4.21 -5.68
N LYS A 120 -2.05 -5.55 -5.66
CA LYS A 120 -2.62 -6.38 -6.73
C LYS A 120 -4.10 -6.08 -6.96
N LYS A 121 -4.90 -6.08 -5.88
CA LYS A 121 -6.34 -5.77 -5.96
C LYS A 121 -6.62 -4.38 -6.51
N PHE A 122 -5.81 -3.39 -6.13
CA PHE A 122 -5.95 -2.02 -6.63
C PHE A 122 -5.63 -1.92 -8.13
N ASN A 123 -4.57 -2.58 -8.58
CA ASN A 123 -4.18 -2.60 -9.99
C ASN A 123 -5.23 -3.33 -10.85
N GLU A 124 -5.77 -4.46 -10.37
CA GLU A 124 -6.86 -5.19 -11.01
C GLU A 124 -8.11 -4.31 -11.14
N PHE A 125 -8.54 -3.68 -10.05
CA PHE A 125 -9.69 -2.76 -10.07
C PHE A 125 -9.52 -1.64 -11.09
N PHE A 126 -8.35 -1.00 -11.13
CA PHE A 126 -8.08 0.08 -12.08
C PHE A 126 -8.13 -0.40 -13.54
N SER A 127 -7.52 -1.55 -13.83
CA SER A 127 -7.50 -2.13 -15.18
C SER A 127 -8.91 -2.50 -15.66
N GLU A 128 -9.72 -3.11 -14.78
CA GLU A 128 -11.11 -3.44 -15.06
C GLU A 128 -11.96 -2.18 -15.31
N MET A 129 -11.79 -1.15 -14.48
CA MET A 129 -12.50 0.12 -14.63
C MET A 129 -12.15 0.81 -15.96
N LEU A 130 -10.88 0.86 -16.34
CA LEU A 130 -10.46 1.48 -17.60
C LEU A 130 -10.99 0.68 -18.82
N THR A 131 -10.94 -0.65 -18.74
CA THR A 131 -11.48 -1.53 -19.78
C THR A 131 -12.99 -1.37 -19.93
N LYS A 132 -13.70 -1.28 -18.81
CA LYS A 132 -15.15 -1.03 -18.78
C LYS A 132 -15.49 0.33 -19.37
N SER A 133 -14.81 1.40 -18.95
CA SER A 133 -15.00 2.75 -19.48
C SER A 133 -14.76 2.81 -21.00
N ARG A 134 -13.73 2.13 -21.52
CA ARG A 134 -13.50 1.99 -22.96
C ARG A 134 -14.66 1.30 -23.68
N LYS A 135 -15.22 0.24 -23.10
CA LYS A 135 -16.36 -0.48 -23.68
C LYS A 135 -17.64 0.38 -23.69
N GLU A 136 -17.93 1.04 -22.58
CA GLU A 136 -19.08 1.95 -22.48
C GLU A 136 -18.94 3.17 -23.40
N PHE A 137 -17.70 3.66 -23.59
CA PHE A 137 -17.37 4.67 -24.60
C PHE A 137 -17.73 4.19 -26.00
N ASP A 138 -17.23 3.01 -26.37
CA ASP A 138 -17.42 2.41 -27.69
C ASP A 138 -18.91 2.16 -28.01
N GLU A 139 -19.66 1.58 -27.08
CA GLU A 139 -21.09 1.34 -27.23
C GLU A 139 -21.89 2.64 -27.37
N MET A 140 -21.58 3.66 -26.55
CA MET A 140 -22.27 4.95 -26.61
C MET A 140 -21.99 5.69 -27.92
N PHE A 141 -20.72 5.72 -28.35
CA PHE A 141 -20.31 6.43 -29.56
C PHE A 141 -20.81 5.75 -30.83
N LYS A 142 -20.84 4.41 -30.88
CA LYS A 142 -21.49 3.67 -31.99
C LYS A 142 -22.95 4.02 -32.13
N ARG A 143 -23.68 4.07 -31.01
CA ARG A 143 -25.11 4.42 -31.03
C ARG A 143 -25.36 5.87 -31.43
N THR A 144 -24.46 6.78 -31.07
CA THR A 144 -24.67 8.24 -31.26
C THR A 144 -24.17 8.74 -32.61
N TYR A 145 -23.01 8.24 -33.07
CA TYR A 145 -22.34 8.73 -34.28
C TYR A 145 -22.24 7.68 -35.40
N GLY A 146 -22.66 6.43 -35.15
CA GLY A 146 -22.72 5.38 -36.15
C GLY A 146 -21.40 5.11 -36.86
N GLN A 147 -21.45 5.02 -38.19
CA GLN A 147 -20.32 4.66 -39.03
C GLN A 147 -19.18 5.70 -38.99
N ILE A 148 -19.48 6.97 -38.71
CA ILE A 148 -18.46 8.04 -38.60
C ILE A 148 -17.48 7.71 -37.48
N TYR A 149 -18.00 7.25 -36.34
CA TYR A 149 -17.18 6.79 -35.23
C TYR A 149 -16.42 5.52 -35.58
N GLU A 150 -17.08 4.50 -36.14
CA GLU A 150 -16.40 3.23 -36.51
C GLU A 150 -15.21 3.44 -37.44
N ASN A 151 -15.31 4.38 -38.38
CA ASN A 151 -14.24 4.72 -39.32
C ASN A 151 -13.06 5.47 -38.66
N ASN A 152 -13.25 6.06 -37.48
CA ASN A 152 -12.25 6.89 -36.79
C ASN A 152 -11.98 6.41 -35.36
N LYS A 153 -12.43 5.21 -34.99
CA LYS A 153 -12.39 4.71 -33.62
C LYS A 153 -10.97 4.61 -33.06
N ASP A 154 -9.98 4.38 -33.93
CA ASP A 154 -8.58 4.23 -33.58
C ASP A 154 -8.05 5.40 -32.75
N VAL A 155 -8.49 6.63 -33.04
CA VAL A 155 -8.12 7.84 -32.27
C VAL A 155 -8.50 7.71 -30.79
N PHE A 156 -9.65 7.10 -30.50
CA PHE A 156 -10.12 6.89 -29.13
C PHE A 156 -9.45 5.68 -28.49
N TYR A 157 -9.19 4.61 -29.24
CA TYR A 157 -8.44 3.46 -28.75
C TYR A 157 -7.02 3.85 -28.32
N GLU A 158 -6.32 4.66 -29.12
CA GLU A 158 -4.99 5.19 -28.79
C GLU A 158 -4.99 6.01 -27.49
N LEU A 159 -6.04 6.78 -27.24
CA LEU A 159 -6.19 7.51 -25.96
C LEU A 159 -6.29 6.54 -24.78
N PHE A 160 -7.19 5.56 -24.83
CA PHE A 160 -7.34 4.60 -23.73
C PHE A 160 -6.09 3.74 -23.54
N GLU A 161 -5.39 3.39 -24.62
CA GLU A 161 -4.11 2.69 -24.55
C GLU A 161 -3.05 3.57 -23.89
N ALA A 162 -2.94 4.84 -24.24
CA ALA A 162 -2.02 5.79 -23.59
C ALA A 162 -2.33 5.95 -22.10
N LEU A 163 -3.60 5.97 -21.70
CA LEU A 163 -4.03 5.99 -20.30
C LEU A 163 -3.61 4.71 -19.55
N SER A 164 -3.78 3.53 -20.16
CA SER A 164 -3.36 2.24 -19.57
C SER A 164 -1.85 2.17 -19.41
N LEU A 165 -1.11 2.50 -20.47
CA LEU A 165 0.35 2.48 -20.49
C LEU A 165 0.94 3.52 -19.52
N TYR A 166 0.29 4.66 -19.31
CA TYR A 166 0.70 5.60 -18.28
C TYR A 166 0.60 4.99 -16.89
N PHE A 167 -0.52 4.32 -16.57
CA PHE A 167 -0.69 3.68 -15.27
C PHE A 167 0.31 2.55 -15.04
N GLU A 168 0.58 1.72 -16.05
CA GLU A 168 1.54 0.62 -15.94
C GLU A 168 3.00 1.12 -15.92
N LYS A 169 3.42 1.83 -16.97
CA LYS A 169 4.85 2.13 -17.22
C LYS A 169 5.27 3.53 -16.80
N GLY A 170 4.38 4.51 -16.80
CA GLY A 170 4.65 5.88 -16.32
C GLY A 170 5.57 6.72 -17.18
N LYS A 171 6.02 6.20 -18.34
CA LYS A 171 6.93 6.89 -19.26
C LYS A 171 6.20 7.84 -20.22
N ILE A 172 4.87 7.82 -20.22
CA ILE A 172 4.04 8.64 -21.11
C ILE A 172 3.76 9.99 -20.46
N ARG A 173 3.77 11.05 -21.27
CA ARG A 173 3.31 12.37 -20.84
C ARG A 173 1.82 12.53 -21.15
N LEU A 174 0.98 12.40 -20.12
CA LEU A 174 -0.49 12.49 -20.28
C LEU A 174 -0.93 13.81 -20.94
N ASP A 175 -0.28 14.92 -20.62
CA ASP A 175 -0.49 16.23 -21.26
C ASP A 175 -0.37 16.12 -22.78
N LYS A 176 0.75 15.58 -23.27
CA LYS A 176 0.98 15.42 -24.71
C LYS A 176 0.01 14.43 -25.34
N SER A 177 -0.31 13.33 -24.67
CA SER A 177 -1.24 12.32 -25.22
C SER A 177 -2.64 12.90 -25.38
N LEU A 178 -3.11 13.70 -24.42
CA LEU A 178 -4.40 14.39 -24.51
C LEU A 178 -4.39 15.51 -25.56
N ASP A 179 -3.31 16.30 -25.62
CA ASP A 179 -3.15 17.33 -26.65
C ASP A 179 -3.15 16.71 -28.06
N ASN A 180 -2.42 15.61 -28.25
CA ASN A 180 -2.40 14.87 -29.51
C ASN A 180 -3.77 14.29 -29.84
N PHE A 181 -4.47 13.73 -28.85
CA PHE A 181 -5.84 13.22 -29.02
C PHE A 181 -6.79 14.32 -29.52
N PHE A 182 -6.82 15.48 -28.88
CA PHE A 182 -7.71 16.57 -29.30
C PHE A 182 -7.32 17.18 -30.65
N ASN A 183 -6.02 17.25 -30.96
CA ASN A 183 -5.57 17.67 -32.29
C ASN A 183 -5.98 16.68 -33.39
N ASN A 184 -5.79 15.38 -33.16
CA ASN A 184 -6.22 14.34 -34.09
C ASN A 184 -7.74 14.34 -34.26
N LEU A 185 -8.48 14.46 -33.17
CA LEU A 185 -9.94 14.56 -33.18
C LEU A 185 -10.39 15.78 -33.98
N TYR A 186 -9.77 16.94 -33.79
CA TYR A 186 -10.07 18.14 -34.55
C TYR A 186 -9.88 17.95 -36.05
N GLN A 187 -8.74 17.40 -36.47
CA GLN A 187 -8.47 17.12 -37.88
C GLN A 187 -9.52 16.18 -38.49
N LYS A 188 -9.86 15.08 -37.80
CA LYS A 188 -10.88 14.13 -38.29
C LYS A 188 -12.26 14.77 -38.36
N MET A 189 -12.66 15.55 -37.35
CA MET A 189 -13.95 16.22 -37.33
C MET A 189 -14.06 17.29 -38.42
N PHE A 190 -12.98 18.04 -38.66
CA PHE A 190 -12.92 19.02 -39.73
C PHE A 190 -13.10 18.38 -41.12
N LEU A 191 -12.44 17.24 -41.36
CA LEU A 191 -12.59 16.46 -42.60
C LEU A 191 -14.02 15.95 -42.80
N VAL A 192 -14.65 15.41 -41.74
CA VAL A 192 -16.01 14.86 -41.82
C VAL A 192 -17.04 15.95 -42.07
N LEU A 193 -16.93 17.12 -41.41
CA LEU A 193 -17.86 18.22 -41.60
C LEU A 193 -17.69 18.94 -42.95
N ASN A 194 -16.46 18.97 -43.48
CA ASN A 194 -16.15 19.60 -44.76
C ASN A 194 -15.87 18.57 -45.86
N SER A 195 -16.60 17.45 -45.86
CA SER A 195 -16.42 16.34 -46.82
C SER A 195 -16.61 16.73 -48.29
N GLN A 196 -17.25 17.88 -48.53
CA GLN A 196 -17.42 18.49 -49.85
C GLN A 196 -16.11 19.02 -50.46
N TYR A 197 -15.09 19.24 -49.63
CA TYR A 197 -13.80 19.78 -50.04
C TYR A 197 -12.71 18.70 -49.98
N ARG A 198 -11.69 18.87 -50.82
CA ARG A 198 -10.47 18.05 -50.74
C ARG A 198 -9.37 18.83 -50.06
N PHE A 199 -8.75 18.19 -49.07
CA PHE A 199 -7.67 18.75 -48.27
C PHE A 199 -6.39 17.94 -48.52
N ASP A 200 -5.28 18.64 -48.75
CA ASP A 200 -3.95 18.04 -48.78
C ASP A 200 -3.30 18.09 -47.39
N ASP A 201 -2.19 17.36 -47.20
CA ASP A 201 -1.51 17.27 -45.92
C ASP A 201 -1.00 18.63 -45.43
N LYS A 202 -0.60 19.51 -46.37
CA LYS A 202 -0.15 20.87 -46.07
C LYS A 202 -1.29 21.72 -45.50
N TYR A 203 -2.48 21.60 -46.06
CA TYR A 203 -3.68 22.26 -45.56
C TYR A 203 -4.04 21.73 -44.18
N MET A 204 -4.02 20.40 -43.98
CA MET A 204 -4.31 19.81 -42.66
C MET A 204 -3.31 20.22 -41.58
N ALA A 205 -2.03 20.41 -41.92
CA ALA A 205 -1.05 20.99 -41.01
C ALA A 205 -1.41 22.44 -40.62
N CYS A 206 -1.87 23.25 -41.58
CA CYS A 206 -2.38 24.60 -41.28
C CYS A 206 -3.60 24.56 -40.36
N VAL A 207 -4.56 23.68 -40.63
CA VAL A 207 -5.75 23.46 -39.77
C VAL A 207 -5.31 23.16 -38.35
N SER A 208 -4.43 22.16 -38.16
CA SER A 208 -3.94 21.78 -36.83
C SER A 208 -3.30 22.95 -36.07
N ASN A 209 -2.62 23.86 -36.75
CA ASN A 209 -2.00 25.04 -36.13
C ASN A 209 -3.04 26.07 -35.62
N GLN A 210 -4.25 26.09 -36.17
CA GLN A 210 -5.33 26.99 -35.73
C GLN A 210 -6.07 26.50 -34.49
N MET A 211 -5.85 25.25 -34.08
CA MET A 211 -6.56 24.61 -32.96
C MET A 211 -6.50 25.45 -31.67
N ASN A 212 -5.30 25.93 -31.30
CA ASN A 212 -5.09 26.66 -30.05
C ASN A 212 -5.78 28.03 -30.03
N GLY A 213 -5.85 28.71 -31.17
CA GLY A 213 -6.46 30.04 -31.28
C GLY A 213 -7.97 30.01 -31.41
N LEU A 214 -8.51 28.96 -32.05
CA LEU A 214 -9.95 28.81 -32.28
C LEU A 214 -10.67 28.12 -31.13
N GLN A 215 -9.98 27.26 -30.36
CA GLN A 215 -10.54 26.45 -29.28
C GLN A 215 -11.90 25.83 -29.66
N PRO A 216 -11.96 25.03 -30.74
CA PRO A 216 -13.23 24.66 -31.34
C PRO A 216 -14.02 23.64 -30.51
N PHE A 217 -13.40 23.08 -29.46
CA PHE A 217 -14.03 22.24 -28.44
C PHE A 217 -14.39 23.02 -27.16
N GLY A 218 -14.24 24.35 -27.17
CA GLY A 218 -14.37 25.20 -25.98
C GLY A 218 -13.31 24.87 -24.93
N ASP A 219 -13.72 24.85 -23.66
CA ASP A 219 -12.84 24.58 -22.52
C ASP A 219 -12.72 23.08 -22.16
N SER A 220 -13.44 22.20 -22.87
CA SER A 220 -13.44 20.76 -22.63
C SER A 220 -12.04 20.13 -22.69
N PRO A 221 -11.16 20.42 -23.67
CA PRO A 221 -9.82 19.85 -23.71
C PRO A 221 -8.98 20.22 -22.49
N ILE A 222 -9.03 21.48 -22.05
CA ILE A 222 -8.24 21.99 -20.92
C ILE A 222 -8.75 21.37 -19.62
N LYS A 223 -10.06 21.39 -19.40
CA LYS A 223 -10.70 20.83 -18.19
C LYS A 223 -10.46 19.33 -18.08
N LEU A 224 -10.71 18.57 -19.15
CA LEU A 224 -10.54 17.12 -19.16
C LEU A 224 -9.07 16.75 -18.92
N SER A 225 -8.15 17.43 -19.60
CA SER A 225 -6.71 17.14 -19.46
C SER A 225 -6.21 17.36 -18.04
N LEU A 226 -6.64 18.44 -17.40
CA LEU A 226 -6.27 18.74 -16.01
C LEU A 226 -6.85 17.70 -15.04
N GLN A 227 -8.11 17.29 -15.22
CA GLN A 227 -8.75 16.29 -14.37
C GLN A 227 -8.10 14.91 -14.51
N VAL A 228 -7.91 14.45 -15.76
CA VAL A 228 -7.24 13.18 -16.08
C VAL A 228 -5.83 13.17 -15.50
N LYS A 229 -5.02 14.20 -15.79
CA LYS A 229 -3.66 14.29 -15.27
C LYS A 229 -3.62 14.22 -13.74
N ARG A 230 -4.44 15.01 -13.05
CA ARG A 230 -4.42 15.07 -11.58
C ARG A 230 -4.85 13.77 -10.93
N SER A 231 -5.82 13.09 -11.54
CA SER A 231 -6.36 11.83 -11.04
C SER A 231 -5.39 10.68 -11.29
N PHE A 232 -4.92 10.50 -12.52
CA PHE A 232 -4.00 9.42 -12.88
C PHE A 232 -2.66 9.51 -12.14
N ILE A 233 -2.13 10.71 -11.89
CA ILE A 233 -0.91 10.89 -11.07
C ILE A 233 -1.14 10.34 -9.65
N ALA A 234 -2.25 10.68 -9.01
CA ALA A 234 -2.56 10.22 -7.65
C ALA A 234 -2.78 8.70 -7.62
N THR A 235 -3.53 8.16 -8.59
CA THR A 235 -3.84 6.72 -8.70
C THR A 235 -2.57 5.92 -8.91
N ARG A 236 -1.69 6.37 -9.80
CA ARG A 236 -0.39 5.73 -10.04
C ARG A 236 0.50 5.83 -8.79
N ALA A 237 0.58 6.99 -8.16
CA ALA A 237 1.39 7.18 -6.95
C ALA A 237 0.94 6.23 -5.82
N PHE A 238 -0.37 6.04 -5.64
CA PHE A 238 -0.91 5.10 -4.66
C PHE A 238 -0.49 3.65 -4.93
N GLY A 239 -0.66 3.18 -6.17
CA GLY A 239 -0.24 1.82 -6.56
C GLY A 239 1.28 1.61 -6.45
N GLN A 240 2.07 2.60 -6.89
CA GLN A 240 3.54 2.55 -6.76
C GLN A 240 3.99 2.57 -5.30
N ALA A 241 3.36 3.38 -4.45
CA ALA A 241 3.67 3.45 -3.03
C ALA A 241 3.49 2.10 -2.34
N LEU A 242 2.43 1.35 -2.66
CA LEU A 242 2.21 0.02 -2.11
C LEU A 242 3.26 -1.01 -2.57
N ASN A 243 3.67 -0.95 -3.84
CA ASN A 243 4.73 -1.83 -4.36
C ASN A 243 6.08 -1.52 -3.70
N ILE A 244 6.44 -0.24 -3.58
CA ILE A 244 7.68 0.18 -2.93
C ILE A 244 7.65 -0.20 -1.45
N ALA A 245 6.52 -0.01 -0.76
CA ALA A 245 6.37 -0.42 0.63
C ALA A 245 6.56 -1.94 0.82
N GLU A 246 6.00 -2.77 -0.06
CA GLU A 246 6.24 -4.22 -0.06
C GLU A 246 7.73 -4.56 -0.28
N GLU A 247 8.37 -3.93 -1.26
CA GLU A 247 9.78 -4.15 -1.58
C GLU A 247 10.70 -3.76 -0.40
N VAL A 248 10.43 -2.62 0.24
CA VAL A 248 11.18 -2.16 1.43
C VAL A 248 11.02 -3.14 2.59
N VAL A 249 9.79 -3.55 2.91
CA VAL A 249 9.51 -4.52 3.99
C VAL A 249 10.18 -5.87 3.71
N THR A 250 10.20 -6.30 2.45
CA THR A 250 10.89 -7.53 2.04
C THR A 250 12.40 -7.38 2.18
N SER A 251 12.95 -6.22 1.81
CA SER A 251 14.37 -5.91 1.88
C SER A 251 14.89 -5.80 3.31
N MET A 252 14.05 -5.42 4.27
CA MET A 252 14.40 -5.40 5.70
C MET A 252 14.85 -6.76 6.24
N LEU A 253 14.42 -7.88 5.63
CA LEU A 253 14.88 -9.22 6.03
C LEU A 253 16.33 -9.49 5.67
N ASN A 254 16.88 -8.77 4.71
CA ASN A 254 18.27 -8.92 4.30
C ASN A 254 19.23 -8.15 5.23
N VAL A 255 18.70 -7.38 6.18
CA VAL A 255 19.50 -6.62 7.16
C VAL A 255 19.92 -7.55 8.30
N PRO A 256 21.22 -7.87 8.44
CA PRO A 256 21.68 -8.66 9.56
C PRO A 256 21.60 -7.83 10.86
N PRO A 257 21.25 -8.42 12.00
CA PRO A 257 21.24 -7.69 13.25
C PRO A 257 22.66 -7.47 13.79
N PRO A 258 22.81 -6.56 14.76
CA PRO A 258 24.10 -6.29 15.38
C PRO A 258 24.72 -7.55 15.99
N THR A 259 26.06 -7.65 15.99
CA THR A 259 26.80 -8.80 16.54
C THR A 259 26.49 -9.07 18.01
N VAL A 260 26.18 -8.02 18.78
CA VAL A 260 25.80 -8.09 20.20
C VAL A 260 24.41 -8.71 20.41
N CYS A 261 23.55 -8.69 19.38
CA CYS A 261 22.18 -9.23 19.47
C CYS A 261 22.17 -10.72 19.80
N SER A 262 23.06 -11.53 19.20
CA SER A 262 23.11 -12.96 19.47
C SER A 262 23.39 -13.25 20.94
N HIS A 263 24.34 -12.53 21.56
CA HIS A 263 24.63 -12.66 22.99
C HIS A 263 23.44 -12.23 23.85
N ALA A 264 22.81 -11.09 23.53
CA ALA A 264 21.67 -10.58 24.27
C ALA A 264 20.44 -11.51 24.20
N LEU A 265 20.15 -12.07 23.03
CA LEU A 265 19.10 -13.07 22.82
C LEU A 265 19.38 -14.33 23.63
N THR A 266 20.59 -14.87 23.54
CA THR A 266 21.00 -16.07 24.29
C THR A 266 20.88 -15.86 25.79
N LYS A 267 21.31 -14.68 26.28
CA LYS A 267 21.18 -14.29 27.68
C LYS A 267 19.72 -14.24 28.14
N MET A 268 18.86 -13.71 27.30
CA MET A 268 17.43 -13.56 27.58
C MET A 268 16.66 -14.89 27.54
N SER A 269 16.97 -15.78 26.59
CA SER A 269 16.13 -16.96 26.30
C SER A 269 16.74 -18.31 26.70
N GLY A 270 18.04 -18.36 27.01
CA GLY A 270 18.78 -19.61 27.25
C GLY A 270 19.49 -19.68 28.60
N CYS A 271 20.02 -18.57 29.12
CA CYS A 271 20.91 -18.64 30.29
C CYS A 271 20.22 -19.03 31.60
N ASN A 272 18.91 -18.85 31.75
CA ASN A 272 18.18 -19.37 32.91
C ASN A 272 18.29 -20.89 33.02
N VAL A 273 18.26 -21.58 31.88
CA VAL A 273 18.37 -23.04 31.80
C VAL A 273 19.79 -23.50 32.18
N CYS A 274 20.81 -22.73 31.78
CA CYS A 274 22.19 -22.99 32.20
C CYS A 274 22.41 -22.77 33.71
N GLN A 275 21.62 -21.90 34.33
CA GLN A 275 21.61 -21.64 35.77
C GLN A 275 20.70 -22.61 36.57
N GLY A 276 20.20 -23.68 35.96
CA GLY A 276 19.35 -24.66 36.64
C GLY A 276 17.92 -24.20 36.90
N ARG A 277 17.49 -23.09 36.28
CA ARG A 277 16.16 -22.49 36.48
C ARG A 277 15.25 -22.79 35.30
N VAL A 278 14.18 -23.54 35.55
CA VAL A 278 13.13 -23.86 34.57
C VAL A 278 11.95 -22.89 34.62
N ASN A 279 11.17 -22.83 33.54
CA ASN A 279 9.90 -22.10 33.44
C ASN A 279 9.96 -20.58 33.68
N LEU A 280 11.16 -19.98 33.62
CA LEU A 280 11.33 -18.53 33.70
C LEU A 280 11.23 -17.91 32.31
N LYS A 281 10.34 -16.94 32.15
CA LYS A 281 10.26 -16.09 30.95
C LYS A 281 10.99 -14.78 31.22
N ALA A 282 11.56 -14.20 30.17
CA ALA A 282 12.17 -12.87 30.26
C ALA A 282 11.13 -11.82 30.66
N CYS A 283 11.50 -10.94 31.58
CA CYS A 283 10.66 -9.81 31.96
C CYS A 283 10.34 -8.94 30.74
N PRO A 284 9.15 -8.32 30.66
CA PRO A 284 8.76 -7.48 29.52
C PRO A 284 9.76 -6.36 29.21
N GLY A 285 10.33 -5.72 30.24
CA GLY A 285 11.35 -4.67 30.07
C GLY A 285 12.68 -5.18 29.51
N LEU A 286 13.15 -6.34 29.98
CA LEU A 286 14.36 -6.98 29.43
C LEU A 286 14.15 -7.38 27.97
N CYS A 287 13.01 -8.00 27.67
CA CYS A 287 12.65 -8.38 26.30
C CYS A 287 12.60 -7.15 25.37
N GLY A 288 11.93 -6.08 25.80
CA GLY A 288 11.86 -4.84 25.02
C GLY A 288 13.25 -4.24 24.73
N ASN A 289 14.14 -4.20 25.73
CA ASN A 289 15.49 -3.65 25.56
C ASN A 289 16.36 -4.51 24.63
N VAL A 290 16.28 -5.84 24.75
CA VAL A 290 17.00 -6.77 23.85
C VAL A 290 16.49 -6.63 22.42
N MET A 291 15.17 -6.59 22.23
CA MET A 291 14.58 -6.41 20.89
C MET A 291 14.94 -5.06 20.27
N LYS A 292 14.93 -3.96 21.04
CA LYS A 292 15.39 -2.64 20.57
C LYS A 292 16.84 -2.68 20.11
N GLY A 293 17.72 -3.34 20.87
CA GLY A 293 19.13 -3.50 20.48
C GLY A 293 19.30 -4.36 19.23
N CYS A 294 18.53 -5.44 19.10
CA CYS A 294 18.56 -6.33 17.94
C CYS A 294 18.02 -5.69 16.66
N LEU A 295 17.02 -4.81 16.77
CA LEU A 295 16.35 -4.12 15.66
C LEU A 295 16.86 -2.68 15.47
N ALA A 296 18.06 -2.36 15.98
CA ALA A 296 18.61 -1.01 15.92
C ALA A 296 18.67 -0.45 14.49
N TYR A 297 19.17 -1.24 13.53
CA TYR A 297 19.24 -0.83 12.13
C TYR A 297 17.85 -0.66 11.50
N HIS A 298 16.87 -1.49 11.87
CA HIS A 298 15.48 -1.32 11.42
C HIS A 298 14.85 -0.05 11.97
N SER A 299 15.22 0.36 13.18
CA SER A 299 14.69 1.57 13.82
C SER A 299 15.13 2.86 13.13
N GLU A 300 16.22 2.84 12.36
CA GLU A 300 16.64 3.99 11.55
C GLU A 300 15.62 4.36 10.46
N LEU A 301 14.81 3.39 10.00
CA LEU A 301 13.77 3.64 9.02
C LEU A 301 12.51 4.28 9.62
N ASP A 302 12.35 4.30 10.94
CA ASP A 302 11.10 4.76 11.59
C ASP A 302 10.69 6.16 11.10
N THR A 303 11.63 7.10 11.03
CA THR A 303 11.36 8.48 10.59
C THR A 303 10.87 8.57 9.14
N GLU A 304 11.53 7.85 8.23
CA GLU A 304 11.18 7.83 6.81
C GLU A 304 9.90 7.03 6.55
N TRP A 305 9.68 5.95 7.31
CA TRP A 305 8.45 5.17 7.22
C TRP A 305 7.24 5.96 7.70
N ASN A 306 7.36 6.69 8.82
CA ASN A 306 6.29 7.56 9.30
C ASN A 306 5.98 8.68 8.29
N SER A 307 7.02 9.28 7.69
CA SER A 307 6.88 10.27 6.61
C SER A 307 6.20 9.69 5.37
N PHE A 308 6.53 8.44 5.02
CA PHE A 308 5.86 7.69 3.95
C PHE A 308 4.37 7.49 4.25
N VAL A 309 4.01 7.06 5.47
CA VAL A 309 2.60 6.83 5.83
C VAL A 309 1.81 8.14 5.82
N ASP A 310 2.39 9.24 6.30
CA ASP A 310 1.75 10.56 6.24
C ASP A 310 1.51 11.01 4.78
N ALA A 311 2.50 10.81 3.91
CA ALA A 311 2.37 11.10 2.48
C ALA A 311 1.33 10.18 1.81
N PHE A 312 1.28 8.91 2.20
CA PHE A 312 0.30 7.94 1.73
C PHE A 312 -1.14 8.33 2.13
N GLY A 313 -1.32 8.83 3.35
CA GLY A 313 -2.59 9.40 3.82
C GLY A 313 -3.05 10.57 2.95
N LYS A 314 -2.16 11.49 2.59
CA LYS A 314 -2.47 12.62 1.69
C LYS A 314 -2.87 12.17 0.28
N ILE A 315 -2.23 11.12 -0.25
CA ILE A 315 -2.61 10.54 -1.54
C ILE A 315 -4.01 9.91 -1.45
N THR A 316 -4.30 9.23 -0.35
CA THR A 316 -5.62 8.63 -0.06
C THR A 316 -6.71 9.70 -0.07
N GLU A 317 -6.53 10.80 0.65
CA GLU A 317 -7.48 11.93 0.67
C GLU A 317 -7.73 12.49 -0.74
N ARG A 318 -6.67 12.61 -1.54
CA ARG A 318 -6.79 13.09 -2.93
C ARG A 318 -7.57 12.13 -3.83
N LEU A 319 -7.42 10.82 -3.63
CA LEU A 319 -8.15 9.80 -4.38
C LEU A 319 -9.64 9.72 -4.00
N LEU A 320 -9.97 10.03 -2.75
CA LEU A 320 -11.36 10.12 -2.26
C LEU A 320 -11.99 11.50 -2.53
N GLY A 321 -11.22 12.45 -3.04
CA GLY A 321 -11.67 13.80 -3.34
C GLY A 321 -12.48 13.93 -4.64
N PRO A 322 -12.82 15.16 -5.06
CA PRO A 322 -13.65 15.44 -6.24
C PRO A 322 -12.97 15.08 -7.57
N PHE A 323 -11.67 14.80 -7.55
CA PHE A 323 -10.90 14.33 -8.71
C PHE A 323 -10.54 12.84 -8.59
N SER A 324 -11.39 12.06 -7.89
CA SER A 324 -11.27 10.61 -7.85
C SER A 324 -11.26 10.03 -9.26
N ILE A 325 -10.55 8.91 -9.43
CA ILE A 325 -10.38 8.30 -10.75
C ILE A 325 -11.70 7.82 -11.34
N GLU A 326 -12.61 7.35 -10.48
CA GLU A 326 -13.97 6.97 -10.86
C GLU A 326 -14.74 8.18 -11.43
N ALA A 327 -14.70 9.33 -10.75
CA ALA A 327 -15.38 10.57 -11.18
C ALA A 327 -14.82 11.17 -12.49
N VAL A 328 -13.59 10.83 -12.88
CA VAL A 328 -12.96 11.32 -14.11
C VAL A 328 -13.09 10.32 -15.27
N VAL A 329 -12.91 9.02 -15.00
CA VAL A 329 -12.86 7.97 -16.04
C VAL A 329 -14.25 7.45 -16.40
N GLU A 330 -15.20 7.35 -15.46
CA GLU A 330 -16.55 6.88 -15.79
C GLU A 330 -17.28 7.82 -16.77
N PRO A 331 -17.33 9.15 -16.57
CA PRO A 331 -18.03 10.06 -17.49
C PRO A 331 -17.15 10.54 -18.66
N ILE A 332 -16.03 9.87 -18.97
CA ILE A 332 -15.12 10.34 -20.02
C ILE A 332 -15.78 10.36 -21.40
N ASN A 333 -16.66 9.39 -21.67
CA ASN A 333 -17.45 9.29 -22.89
C ASN A 333 -18.39 10.50 -23.05
N ILE A 334 -19.11 10.86 -21.99
CA ILE A 334 -20.03 12.00 -21.98
C ILE A 334 -19.27 13.30 -22.21
N LYS A 335 -18.15 13.52 -21.51
CA LYS A 335 -17.33 14.74 -21.65
C LYS A 335 -16.75 14.91 -23.05
N ILE A 336 -16.29 13.82 -23.67
CA ILE A 336 -15.79 13.85 -25.04
C ILE A 336 -16.95 14.07 -26.03
N SER A 337 -18.11 13.46 -25.80
CA SER A 337 -19.30 13.69 -26.63
C SER A 337 -19.79 15.15 -26.55
N GLU A 338 -19.76 15.76 -25.37
CA GLU A 338 -20.03 17.20 -25.19
C GLU A 338 -19.05 18.09 -25.96
N ALA A 339 -17.76 17.76 -25.92
CA ALA A 339 -16.76 18.46 -26.74
C ALA A 339 -17.08 18.34 -28.25
N VAL A 340 -17.43 17.14 -28.70
CA VAL A 340 -17.84 16.88 -30.10
C VAL A 340 -19.08 17.69 -30.48
N MET A 341 -20.08 17.76 -29.60
CA MET A 341 -21.30 18.57 -29.82
C MET A 341 -20.98 20.07 -29.93
N ASN A 342 -20.17 20.61 -29.02
CA ASN A 342 -19.76 22.02 -29.07
C ASN A 342 -19.06 22.39 -30.39
N PHE A 343 -18.26 21.46 -30.92
CA PHE A 343 -17.63 21.63 -32.23
C PHE A 343 -18.64 21.63 -33.38
N GLN A 344 -19.63 20.74 -33.32
CA GLN A 344 -20.67 20.68 -34.35
C GLN A 344 -21.48 21.98 -34.40
N GLU A 345 -21.83 22.54 -33.24
CA GLU A 345 -22.56 23.81 -33.14
C GLU A 345 -21.75 25.01 -33.67
N THR A 346 -20.45 25.02 -33.42
CA THR A 346 -19.55 26.12 -33.84
C THR A 346 -18.86 25.89 -35.20
N SER A 347 -19.18 24.78 -35.86
CA SER A 347 -18.48 24.27 -37.03
C SER A 347 -18.40 25.25 -38.21
N ALA A 348 -19.48 26.01 -38.46
CA ALA A 348 -19.53 27.01 -39.51
C ALA A 348 -18.51 28.15 -39.27
N GLN A 349 -18.46 28.66 -38.04
CA GLN A 349 -17.54 29.73 -37.65
C GLN A 349 -16.07 29.25 -37.67
N VAL A 350 -15.84 28.01 -37.21
CA VAL A 350 -14.51 27.39 -37.27
C VAL A 350 -14.06 27.26 -38.72
N SER A 351 -14.93 26.77 -39.60
CA SER A 351 -14.61 26.58 -41.02
C SER A 351 -14.34 27.91 -41.72
N GLU A 352 -15.14 28.95 -41.45
CA GLU A 352 -14.92 30.29 -42.00
C GLU A 352 -13.56 30.88 -41.59
N LYS A 353 -13.23 30.82 -40.29
CA LYS A 353 -11.93 31.32 -39.80
C LYS A 353 -10.76 30.54 -40.37
N VAL A 354 -10.88 29.21 -40.47
CA VAL A 354 -9.86 28.35 -41.08
C VAL A 354 -9.69 28.68 -42.56
N PHE A 355 -10.76 28.91 -43.32
CA PHE A 355 -10.68 29.32 -44.73
C PHE A 355 -10.05 30.70 -44.89
N GLY A 356 -10.26 31.60 -43.93
CA GLY A 356 -9.60 32.90 -43.88
C GLY A 356 -8.10 32.80 -43.61
N SER A 357 -7.67 31.91 -42.73
CA SER A 357 -6.25 31.78 -42.35
C SER A 357 -5.44 30.84 -43.25
N CYS A 358 -6.03 29.73 -43.68
CA CYS A 358 -5.37 28.67 -44.45
C CYS A 358 -5.67 28.73 -45.96
N GLY A 359 -6.60 29.58 -46.38
CA GLY A 359 -7.06 29.71 -47.76
C GLY A 359 -8.31 28.87 -48.06
N LYS A 360 -9.01 29.19 -49.15
CA LYS A 360 -10.21 28.43 -49.55
C LYS A 360 -9.80 27.10 -50.22
N PRO A 361 -10.27 25.94 -49.71
CA PRO A 361 -9.95 24.64 -50.26
C PRO A 361 -10.66 24.39 -51.60
N ARG A 362 -10.16 23.41 -52.37
CA ARG A 362 -10.77 23.01 -53.65
C ARG A 362 -12.01 22.15 -53.39
N LEU A 363 -13.11 22.46 -54.08
CA LEU A 363 -14.31 21.63 -54.07
C LEU A 363 -13.98 20.24 -54.64
N GLY A 364 -14.37 19.20 -53.91
CA GLY A 364 -14.33 17.83 -54.40
C GLY A 364 -15.45 17.57 -55.41
N ALA A 365 -15.25 16.61 -56.31
CA ALA A 365 -16.34 16.09 -57.14
C ALA A 365 -17.44 15.53 -56.23
N ARG A 366 -18.69 15.99 -56.42
CA ARG A 366 -19.84 15.65 -55.57
C ARG A 366 -19.99 14.13 -55.41
N SER A 367 -19.78 13.63 -54.19
CA SER A 367 -20.29 12.33 -53.74
C SER A 367 -21.50 12.63 -52.85
N ALA A 368 -22.68 12.20 -53.29
CA ALA A 368 -23.91 12.35 -52.53
C ALA A 368 -23.91 11.33 -51.38
N GLN A 369 -23.31 11.70 -50.25
CA GLN A 369 -23.57 11.06 -48.96
C GLN A 369 -24.15 12.12 -48.05
N GLU A 370 -25.48 12.14 -47.95
CA GLU A 370 -26.19 12.88 -46.92
C GLU A 370 -25.80 12.28 -45.57
N ILE A 371 -24.95 13.00 -44.83
CA ILE A 371 -24.68 12.68 -43.43
C ILE A 371 -25.86 13.21 -42.63
N ASN A 372 -26.85 12.33 -42.39
CA ASN A 372 -27.98 12.64 -41.52
C ASN A 372 -27.50 12.60 -40.06
N TYR A 373 -27.26 13.76 -39.48
CA TYR A 373 -27.11 13.89 -38.03
C TYR A 373 -28.52 13.82 -37.42
N GLU A 374 -28.97 12.61 -37.07
CA GLU A 374 -30.12 12.51 -36.17
C GLU A 374 -29.73 13.22 -34.86
N THR A 375 -30.37 14.36 -34.62
CA THR A 375 -30.22 15.10 -33.37
C THR A 375 -30.94 14.27 -32.31
N ILE A 376 -30.24 13.29 -31.75
CA ILE A 376 -30.74 12.57 -30.58
C ILE A 376 -30.67 13.58 -29.43
N SER A 377 -31.85 14.09 -29.05
CA SER A 377 -32.03 14.72 -27.75
C SER A 377 -31.44 13.77 -26.73
N PHE A 378 -30.35 14.19 -26.08
CA PHE A 378 -29.95 13.63 -24.81
C PHE A 378 -31.10 13.93 -23.86
N GLY A 379 -32.12 13.08 -23.88
CA GLY A 379 -33.01 12.96 -22.75
C GLY A 379 -32.08 12.79 -21.58
N SER A 380 -32.08 13.77 -20.68
CA SER A 380 -31.34 13.75 -19.43
C SER A 380 -31.77 12.52 -18.65
N ARG A 381 -31.24 11.36 -19.03
CA ARG A 381 -30.89 10.30 -18.13
C ARG A 381 -29.54 10.67 -17.52
N SER A 382 -29.47 11.88 -16.97
CA SER A 382 -29.47 12.02 -15.52
C SER A 382 -30.54 11.12 -14.88
N LYS A 383 -30.45 9.79 -15.05
CA LYS A 383 -30.38 9.01 -13.84
C LYS A 383 -29.12 9.58 -13.20
N ALA A 384 -29.31 10.61 -12.37
CA ALA A 384 -28.84 10.49 -11.01
C ALA A 384 -29.10 9.02 -10.72
N ARG A 385 -28.04 8.22 -10.83
CA ARG A 385 -28.06 6.92 -10.24
C ARG A 385 -28.40 7.35 -8.83
N ASN A 386 -29.66 7.21 -8.44
CA ASN A 386 -29.97 6.80 -7.10
C ASN A 386 -29.29 5.44 -7.02
N GLN A 387 -27.95 5.47 -6.99
CA GLN A 387 -27.17 4.66 -6.12
C GLN A 387 -27.99 4.78 -4.85
N PRO A 388 -28.57 3.68 -4.33
CA PRO A 388 -28.78 3.68 -2.89
C PRO A 388 -27.52 4.28 -2.28
N LYS A 389 -27.66 5.12 -1.25
CA LYS A 389 -26.53 5.51 -0.41
C LYS A 389 -25.87 4.22 0.10
N ILE A 390 -25.08 3.58 -0.74
CA ILE A 390 -24.03 2.67 -0.33
C ILE A 390 -23.07 3.68 0.23
N ASN A 391 -22.90 3.64 1.55
CA ASN A 391 -22.16 4.67 2.26
C ASN A 391 -20.70 4.82 1.75
N GLN A 392 -20.21 3.93 0.86
CA GLN A 392 -18.93 3.98 0.15
C GLN A 392 -18.95 3.24 -1.22
N THR A 393 -18.27 3.75 -2.25
CA THR A 393 -18.03 2.99 -3.51
C THR A 393 -17.05 1.83 -3.28
N PRO A 394 -17.00 0.80 -4.15
CA PRO A 394 -16.03 -0.29 -4.03
C PRO A 394 -14.57 0.20 -4.01
N LEU A 395 -14.28 1.26 -4.78
CA LEU A 395 -12.97 1.91 -4.79
C LEU A 395 -12.68 2.60 -3.46
N GLU A 396 -13.62 3.38 -2.94
CA GLU A 396 -13.48 4.07 -1.65
C GLU A 396 -13.25 3.08 -0.51
N LYS A 397 -13.99 1.96 -0.51
CA LYS A 397 -13.79 0.87 0.46
C LYS A 397 -12.38 0.29 0.35
N LEU A 398 -11.91 -0.01 -0.86
CA LEU A 398 -10.57 -0.55 -1.08
C LEU A 398 -9.48 0.42 -0.61
N ILE A 399 -9.61 1.71 -0.94
CA ILE A 399 -8.68 2.77 -0.52
C ILE A 399 -8.67 2.90 1.01
N ASN A 400 -9.84 2.97 1.65
CA ASN A 400 -9.97 3.11 3.10
C ASN A 400 -9.40 1.90 3.85
N GLU A 401 -9.70 0.68 3.40
CA GLU A 401 -9.12 -0.53 3.99
C GLU A 401 -7.60 -0.56 3.83
N THR A 402 -7.08 -0.10 2.69
CA THR A 402 -5.64 -0.07 2.43
C THR A 402 -4.96 0.98 3.31
N ASN A 403 -5.53 2.18 3.41
CA ASN A 403 -5.04 3.22 4.32
C ASN A 403 -5.12 2.77 5.78
N ALA A 404 -6.15 2.03 6.18
CA ALA A 404 -6.25 1.46 7.53
C ALA A 404 -5.17 0.41 7.81
N VAL A 405 -4.74 -0.36 6.80
CA VAL A 405 -3.60 -1.28 6.95
C VAL A 405 -2.30 -0.51 7.08
N VAL A 406 -2.04 0.46 6.19
CA VAL A 406 -0.79 1.23 6.16
C VAL A 406 -0.66 2.10 7.42
N SER A 407 -1.72 2.77 7.87
CA SER A 407 -1.71 3.56 9.11
C SER A 407 -1.45 2.73 10.37
N LYS A 408 -1.84 1.45 10.40
CA LYS A 408 -1.51 0.53 11.52
C LYS A 408 -0.04 0.11 11.55
N THR A 409 0.73 0.42 10.50
CA THR A 409 2.20 0.20 10.51
C THR A 409 2.95 1.34 11.19
N VAL A 410 2.29 2.48 11.44
CA VAL A 410 2.86 3.62 12.17
C VAL A 410 2.97 3.27 13.63
N CYS A 411 4.10 3.63 14.21
CA CYS A 411 4.32 3.58 15.64
C CYS A 411 4.23 5.00 16.21
N PRO A 412 3.06 5.45 16.69
CA PRO A 412 2.94 6.78 17.26
C PRO A 412 3.73 6.80 18.57
N HIS A 413 4.92 7.42 18.55
CA HIS A 413 5.71 7.82 19.72
C HIS A 413 5.83 6.81 20.88
N PHE A 414 6.66 5.79 20.70
CA PHE A 414 7.26 5.05 21.82
C PHE A 414 6.44 4.06 22.67
N PRO A 415 5.16 3.65 22.42
CA PRO A 415 4.61 2.47 23.07
C PRO A 415 4.43 1.29 22.12
N CYS A 416 4.83 1.41 20.85
CA CYS A 416 4.55 0.42 19.81
C CYS A 416 5.33 -0.91 19.97
N CYS A 417 6.36 -0.92 20.84
CA CYS A 417 6.91 -2.17 21.36
C CYS A 417 5.87 -3.01 22.12
N TRP A 418 4.79 -2.41 22.65
CA TRP A 418 3.73 -3.15 23.35
C TRP A 418 2.83 -3.96 22.43
N GLU A 419 2.53 -3.53 21.19
CA GLU A 419 1.73 -4.36 20.27
C GLU A 419 2.56 -5.46 19.60
N PHE A 420 3.83 -5.21 19.30
CA PHE A 420 4.77 -6.29 18.93
C PHE A 420 4.99 -7.28 20.08
N GLN A 421 4.97 -6.81 21.34
CA GLN A 421 4.91 -7.69 22.51
C GLN A 421 3.58 -8.43 22.58
N PHE A 422 2.44 -7.82 22.24
CA PHE A 422 1.12 -8.46 22.31
C PHE A 422 0.90 -9.54 21.25
N VAL A 423 1.37 -9.37 20.02
CA VAL A 423 1.26 -10.42 18.98
C VAL A 423 2.14 -11.63 19.33
N ILE A 424 3.34 -11.39 19.87
CA ILE A 424 4.24 -12.46 20.34
C ILE A 424 3.72 -13.10 21.66
N LEU A 425 3.08 -12.32 22.56
CA LEU A 425 2.52 -12.82 23.82
C LEU A 425 1.20 -13.59 23.61
N ASN A 426 0.32 -13.16 22.71
CA ASN A 426 -0.96 -13.84 22.45
C ASN A 426 -0.76 -15.16 21.71
N GLN A 427 0.19 -15.26 20.77
CA GLN A 427 0.51 -16.56 20.15
C GLN A 427 1.13 -17.56 21.15
N LEU A 428 1.82 -17.08 22.19
CA LEU A 428 2.36 -17.91 23.27
C LEU A 428 1.34 -18.23 24.39
N LEU A 429 0.21 -17.53 24.45
CA LEU A 429 -0.87 -17.78 25.41
C LEU A 429 -1.95 -18.72 24.86
N ILE A 430 -2.17 -18.73 23.54
CA ILE A 430 -3.15 -19.63 22.89
C ILE A 430 -2.66 -21.09 22.85
N LEU A 431 -1.35 -21.35 22.96
CA LEU A 431 -0.80 -22.71 23.10
C LEU A 431 -0.86 -23.26 24.55
N ARG A 432 -1.58 -22.62 25.47
CA ARG A 432 -1.75 -23.11 26.86
C ARG A 432 -3.19 -23.31 27.31
N TRP A 433 -4.14 -23.31 26.39
CA TRP A 433 -5.52 -23.75 26.60
C TRP A 433 -5.95 -24.69 25.45
N ASN A 434 -5.28 -25.84 25.40
CA ASN A 434 -5.87 -27.15 25.13
C ASN A 434 -4.99 -28.21 25.79
#